data_AF-A0AAD8JB32-F1
#
_entry.id   AF-A0AAD8JB32-F1
#
_cell.length_a   1.000
_cell.length_b   1.000
_cell.length_c   1.000
_cell.angle_alpha   90.00
_cell.angle_beta   90.00
_cell.angle_gamma   90.00
#
_symmetry.space_group_name_H-M   'P 1'
#
loop_
_entity.id
_entity.type
_entity.pdbx_description
1 polymer ?
#
loop_
_entity_poly.entity_id
_entity_poly.type
_entity_poly.pdbx_seq_one_letter_code
_entity_poly.pdbx_strand_id
1 'polypeptide(L)'
;MVHKPGESLALSLLTSILAPVRWGISKYIERYITSKYRLEKFDMVPEHSFLKEVNSCSIAILPEDFYNRVEKGSIKLKKSQEFCFNEEGILFDDEVKSEAVDMVILATGFKYFEKLKDIFVSPTFQSYIGSAAGLYRQAS
;
A
#
# COMPACT_ATOMS: atom_id res chain seq x y z
N MET A 1 4.61 -22.50 -7.04
CA MET A 1 5.88 -22.70 -7.76
C MET A 1 5.54 -23.00 -9.21
N VAL A 2 5.74 -22.05 -10.12
CA VAL A 2 5.46 -22.25 -11.55
C VAL A 2 6.78 -22.60 -12.21
N HIS A 3 6.94 -23.87 -12.61
CA HIS A 3 8.10 -24.33 -13.36
C HIS A 3 8.03 -23.72 -14.76
N LYS A 4 9.02 -22.92 -15.16
CA LYS A 4 9.01 -22.32 -16.51
C LYS A 4 9.51 -23.36 -17.51
N PRO A 5 8.79 -23.64 -18.61
CA PRO A 5 9.23 -24.65 -19.57
C PRO A 5 10.55 -24.21 -20.21
N GLY A 6 11.63 -24.98 -19.99
CA GLY A 6 12.99 -24.70 -20.47
C GLY A 6 14.02 -24.25 -19.43
N GLU A 7 13.69 -24.23 -18.12
CA GLU A 7 14.66 -23.88 -17.07
C GLU A 7 15.71 -25.00 -16.86
N SER A 8 17.00 -24.63 -16.93
CA SER A 8 18.09 -25.53 -16.58
C SER A 8 18.13 -25.78 -15.06
N LEU A 9 18.63 -26.94 -14.63
CA LEU A 9 18.75 -27.28 -13.20
C LEU A 9 19.48 -26.20 -12.38
N ALA A 10 20.47 -25.53 -12.98
CA ALA A 10 21.20 -24.43 -12.35
C ALA A 10 20.32 -23.20 -12.06
N LEU A 11 19.41 -22.85 -12.98
CA LEU A 11 18.45 -21.74 -12.79
C LEU A 11 17.41 -22.08 -11.71
N SER A 12 16.96 -23.34 -11.67
CA SER A 12 16.06 -23.84 -10.63
C SER A 12 16.70 -23.78 -9.23
N LEU A 13 17.98 -24.16 -9.11
CA LEU A 13 18.72 -24.05 -7.86
C LEU A 13 18.94 -22.58 -7.45
N LEU A 14 19.35 -21.74 -8.39
CA LEU A 14 19.59 -20.32 -8.13
C LEU A 14 18.31 -19.61 -7.66
N THR A 15 17.17 -19.86 -8.32
CA THR A 15 15.88 -19.29 -7.91
C THR A 15 15.43 -19.80 -6.54
N SER A 16 15.68 -21.08 -6.24
CA SER A 16 15.40 -21.67 -4.92
C SER A 16 16.22 -21.03 -3.80
N ILE A 17 17.47 -20.64 -4.06
CA ILE A 17 18.34 -19.94 -3.08
C ILE A 17 17.99 -18.46 -2.98
N LEU A 18 17.67 -17.79 -4.10
CA LEU A 18 17.36 -16.36 -4.11
C LEU A 18 16.01 -16.03 -3.46
N ALA A 19 15.03 -16.95 -3.51
CA ALA A 19 13.73 -16.74 -2.89
C ALA A 19 13.79 -16.45 -1.37
N PRO A 20 14.44 -17.29 -0.53
CA PRO A 20 14.57 -17.00 0.90
C PRO A 20 15.46 -15.79 1.18
N VAL A 21 16.49 -15.52 0.36
CA VAL A 21 17.32 -14.32 0.48
C VAL A 21 16.49 -13.05 0.26
N ARG A 22 15.68 -13.02 -0.80
CA ARG A 22 14.76 -11.91 -1.09
C ARG A 22 13.78 -11.69 0.05
N TRP A 23 13.20 -12.76 0.60
CA TRP A 23 12.31 -12.69 1.75
C TRP A 23 13.01 -12.12 2.99
N GLY A 24 14.24 -12.57 3.28
CA GLY A 24 15.03 -12.08 4.42
C GLY A 24 15.35 -10.59 4.32
N ILE A 25 15.79 -10.13 3.14
CA ILE A 25 16.04 -8.70 2.87
C ILE A 25 14.74 -7.90 3.07
N SER A 26 13.61 -8.40 2.58
CA SER A 26 12.31 -7.75 2.78
C SER A 26 11.96 -7.58 4.25
N LYS A 27 12.17 -8.61 5.08
CA LYS A 27 11.88 -8.53 6.52
C LYS A 27 12.84 -7.62 7.28
N TYR A 28 14.10 -7.55 6.85
CA TYR A 28 15.05 -6.59 7.38
C TYR A 28 14.59 -5.14 7.10
N ILE A 29 14.17 -4.84 5.87
CA ILE A 29 13.68 -3.50 5.50
C ILE A 29 12.39 -3.16 6.26
N GLU A 30 11.44 -4.10 6.34
CA GLU A 30 10.19 -3.94 7.10
C GLU A 30 10.47 -3.54 8.56
N ARG A 31 11.34 -4.30 9.25
CA ARG A 31 11.75 -3.99 10.62
C ARG A 31 12.49 -2.65 10.74
N TYR A 32 13.36 -2.34 9.77
CA TYR A 32 14.09 -1.07 9.74
C TYR A 32 13.13 0.13 9.64
N ILE A 33 12.16 0.08 8.72
CA ILE A 33 11.18 1.16 8.52
C ILE A 33 10.29 1.30 9.76
N THR A 34 9.74 0.20 10.28
CA THR A 34 8.89 0.19 11.48
C THR A 34 9.61 0.80 12.67
N SER A 35 10.88 0.46 12.87
CA SER A 35 11.69 1.00 13.96
C SER A 35 12.08 2.46 13.73
N LYS A 36 12.56 2.82 12.54
CA LYS A 36 13.01 4.17 12.19
C LYS A 36 11.92 5.23 12.38
N TYR A 37 10.68 4.89 12.00
CA TYR A 37 9.55 5.81 12.09
C TYR A 37 8.64 5.55 13.29
N ARG A 38 8.99 4.58 14.14
CA ARG A 38 8.23 4.19 15.34
C ARG A 38 6.76 3.90 15.04
N LEU A 39 6.48 3.20 13.94
CA LEU A 39 5.11 3.00 13.43
C LEU A 39 4.19 2.35 14.47
N GLU A 40 4.72 1.43 15.29
CA GLU A 40 3.99 0.79 16.40
C GLU A 40 3.43 1.80 17.41
N LYS A 41 4.16 2.89 17.69
CA LYS A 41 3.71 3.94 18.62
C LYS A 41 2.43 4.63 18.14
N PHE A 42 2.23 4.67 16.83
CA PHE A 42 1.13 5.40 16.20
C PHE A 42 0.06 4.49 15.60
N ASP A 43 0.16 3.17 15.82
CA ASP A 43 -0.70 2.15 15.19
C ASP A 43 -0.70 2.23 13.65
N MET A 44 0.48 2.47 13.07
CA MET A 44 0.67 2.64 11.62
C MET A 44 1.50 1.52 10.99
N VAL A 45 1.63 0.38 11.67
CA VAL A 45 2.32 -0.79 11.08
C VAL A 45 1.42 -1.39 9.99
N PRO A 46 1.89 -1.51 8.74
CA PRO A 46 1.10 -2.12 7.68
C PRO A 46 0.76 -3.58 8.00
N GLU A 47 -0.48 -3.99 7.72
CA GLU A 47 -0.93 -5.37 7.93
C GLU A 47 -0.35 -6.36 6.91
N HIS A 48 0.13 -5.84 5.78
CA HIS A 48 0.75 -6.62 4.72
C HIS A 48 2.29 -6.52 4.79
N SER A 49 2.98 -7.51 4.21
CA SER A 49 4.45 -7.51 4.21
C SER A 49 5.02 -6.50 3.21
N PHE A 50 6.21 -5.96 3.51
CA PHE A 50 6.94 -5.08 2.59
C PHE A 50 7.18 -5.72 1.20
N LEU A 51 7.41 -7.04 1.14
CA LEU A 51 7.55 -7.78 -0.12
C LEU A 51 6.32 -7.61 -1.02
N LYS A 52 5.14 -7.59 -0.40
CA LYS A 52 3.84 -7.44 -1.07
C LYS A 52 3.68 -6.02 -1.62
N GLU A 53 4.10 -5.01 -0.88
CA GLU A 53 4.16 -3.61 -1.35
C GLU A 53 5.05 -3.47 -2.59
N VAL A 54 6.27 -4.02 -2.52
CA VAL A 54 7.22 -3.98 -3.65
C VAL A 54 6.65 -4.69 -4.87
N ASN A 55 6.05 -5.87 -4.69
CA ASN A 55 5.49 -6.66 -5.79
C ASN A 55 4.26 -6.01 -6.43
N SER A 56 3.46 -5.30 -5.63
CA SER A 56 2.26 -4.59 -6.11
C SER A 56 2.54 -3.16 -6.58
N CYS A 57 3.79 -2.68 -6.45
CA CYS A 57 4.19 -1.30 -6.69
C CYS A 57 3.41 -0.28 -5.82
N SER A 58 3.02 -0.68 -4.61
CA SER A 58 2.22 0.13 -3.67
C SER A 58 3.07 0.82 -2.61
N ILE A 59 4.36 1.04 -2.89
CA ILE A 59 5.30 1.66 -1.94
C ILE A 59 4.93 3.12 -1.73
N ALA A 60 4.69 3.51 -0.48
CA ALA A 60 4.44 4.90 -0.12
C ALA A 60 5.75 5.70 0.00
N ILE A 61 5.79 6.88 -0.62
CA ILE A 61 6.86 7.85 -0.45
C ILE A 61 6.36 8.93 0.51
N LEU A 62 7.11 9.15 1.58
CA LEU A 62 6.77 10.15 2.58
C LEU A 62 7.57 11.44 2.35
N PRO A 63 6.95 12.61 2.56
CA PRO A 63 7.70 13.86 2.61
C PRO A 63 8.78 13.83 3.70
N GLU A 64 9.83 14.62 3.48
CA GLU A 64 10.83 14.86 4.53
C GLU A 64 10.18 15.41 5.80
N ASP A 65 10.71 15.04 6.96
CA ASP A 65 10.24 15.51 8.28
C ASP A 65 8.81 15.06 8.68
N PHE A 66 8.12 14.21 7.88
CA PHE A 66 6.74 13.79 8.16
C PHE A 66 6.55 13.25 9.59
N TYR A 67 7.30 12.22 9.98
CA TYR A 67 7.16 11.61 11.32
C TYR A 67 7.67 12.51 12.45
N ASN A 68 8.58 13.45 12.18
CA ASN A 68 8.97 14.45 13.18
C ASN A 68 7.81 15.41 13.46
N ARG A 69 7.01 15.76 12.45
CA ARG A 69 5.77 16.57 12.63
C ARG A 69 4.68 15.79 13.37
N VAL A 70 4.62 14.48 13.17
CA VAL A 70 3.76 13.59 13.97
C VAL A 70 4.21 13.62 15.44
N GLU A 71 5.51 13.47 15.71
CA GLU A 71 6.03 13.54 17.08
C GLU A 71 5.83 14.91 17.75
N LYS A 72 5.95 16.00 17.00
CA LYS A 72 5.69 17.37 17.48
C LYS A 72 4.19 17.67 17.67
N GLY A 73 3.29 16.78 17.23
CA GLY A 73 1.85 16.95 17.32
C GLY A 73 1.24 17.88 16.26
N SER A 74 2.01 18.32 15.26
CA SER A 74 1.50 19.09 14.13
C SER A 74 0.71 18.23 13.13
N ILE A 75 0.94 16.92 13.14
CA ILE A 75 0.15 15.92 12.41
C ILE A 75 -0.36 14.91 13.43
N LYS A 76 -1.67 14.70 13.48
CA LYS A 76 -2.28 13.63 14.26
C LYS A 76 -2.65 12.51 13.30
N LEU A 77 -2.09 11.32 13.54
CA LEU A 77 -2.44 10.13 12.76
C LEU A 77 -3.61 9.42 13.44
N LYS A 78 -4.58 9.00 12.65
CA LYS A 78 -5.77 8.26 13.09
C LYS A 78 -5.95 7.08 12.15
N LYS A 79 -5.98 5.86 12.70
CA LYS A 79 -6.38 4.66 11.96
C LYS A 79 -7.89 4.52 12.12
N SER A 80 -8.64 4.64 11.03
CA SER A 80 -10.09 4.39 10.98
C SER A 80 -10.46 3.72 9.66
N GLN A 81 -11.53 2.92 9.67
CA GLN A 81 -12.03 2.25 8.47
C GLN A 81 -13.08 3.09 7.76
N GLU A 82 -14.01 3.69 8.50
CA GLU A 82 -15.02 4.58 7.95
C GLU A 82 -15.06 5.89 8.77
N PHE A 83 -15.67 6.90 8.14
CA PHE A 83 -15.94 8.19 8.73
C PHE A 83 -17.12 8.82 7.98
N CYS A 84 -17.81 9.75 8.64
CA CYS A 84 -18.86 10.54 8.02
C CYS A 84 -18.68 12.03 8.35
N PHE A 85 -19.33 12.88 7.54
CA PHE A 85 -19.38 14.32 7.76
C PHE A 85 -20.69 14.70 8.44
N ASN A 86 -20.62 15.63 9.38
CA ASN A 86 -21.79 16.25 9.99
C ASN A 86 -21.57 17.76 10.16
N GLU A 87 -22.53 18.45 10.79
CA GLU A 87 -22.50 19.90 10.97
C GLU A 87 -21.32 20.37 11.83
N GLU A 88 -20.76 19.49 12.67
CA GLU A 88 -19.66 19.81 13.57
C GLU A 88 -18.27 19.48 12.97
N GLY A 89 -18.21 18.63 11.94
CA GLY A 89 -16.97 18.26 11.25
C GLY A 89 -16.95 16.80 10.80
N ILE A 90 -15.94 16.04 11.24
CA ILE A 90 -15.73 14.63 10.88
C ILE A 90 -16.01 13.74 12.09
N LEU A 91 -16.88 12.73 11.92
CA LEU A 91 -17.11 11.67 12.92
C LEU A 91 -16.48 10.37 12.42
N PHE A 92 -15.55 9.82 13.21
CA PHE A 92 -14.95 8.51 12.97
C PHE A 92 -15.75 7.41 13.69
N ASP A 93 -15.79 6.20 13.14
CA ASP A 93 -16.63 5.11 13.67
C ASP A 93 -16.28 4.69 15.10
N ASP A 94 -15.03 4.92 15.51
CA ASP A 94 -14.54 4.58 16.84
C ASP A 94 -14.78 5.70 17.88
N GLU A 95 -15.48 6.77 17.49
CA GLU A 95 -15.74 7.94 18.33
C GLU A 95 -17.23 8.29 18.44
N VAL A 96 -17.58 8.92 19.56
CA VAL A 96 -18.94 9.43 19.81
C VAL A 96 -19.06 10.91 19.47
N LYS A 97 -17.93 11.60 19.32
CA LYS A 97 -17.85 13.05 19.10
C LYS A 97 -17.12 13.36 17.81
N SER A 98 -17.62 14.37 17.12
CA SER A 98 -17.05 14.89 15.88
C SER A 98 -15.77 15.68 16.17
N GLU A 99 -14.74 15.51 15.33
CA GLU A 99 -13.61 16.43 15.28
C GLU A 99 -13.98 17.65 14.43
N ALA A 100 -13.83 18.84 15.01
CA ALA A 100 -14.05 20.10 14.31
C ALA A 100 -12.93 20.34 13.29
N VAL A 101 -13.32 20.48 12.02
CA VAL A 101 -12.39 20.59 10.88
C VAL A 101 -12.87 21.68 9.93
N ASP A 102 -11.99 22.63 9.60
CA ASP A 102 -12.30 23.73 8.67
C ASP A 102 -12.23 23.32 7.19
N MET A 103 -11.40 22.32 6.86
CA MET A 103 -11.15 21.87 5.50
C MET A 103 -10.86 20.37 5.44
N VAL A 104 -11.44 19.71 4.43
CA VAL A 104 -11.20 18.29 4.16
C VAL A 104 -10.53 18.12 2.80
N ILE A 105 -9.42 17.39 2.77
CA ILE A 105 -8.71 17.02 1.55
C ILE A 105 -8.78 15.50 1.39
N LEU A 106 -9.52 15.03 0.38
CA LEU A 106 -9.67 13.60 0.09
C LEU A 106 -8.52 13.11 -0.80
N ALA A 107 -7.50 12.54 -0.17
CA ALA A 107 -6.36 11.91 -0.85
C ALA A 107 -6.55 10.40 -1.06
N THR A 108 -7.75 9.96 -1.47
CA THR A 108 -8.16 8.54 -1.56
C THR A 108 -7.65 7.80 -2.81
N GLY A 109 -6.72 8.41 -3.55
CA GLY A 109 -6.12 7.82 -4.75
C GLY A 109 -7.03 7.85 -5.98
N PHE A 110 -6.70 7.01 -6.97
CA PHE A 110 -7.41 6.97 -8.25
C PHE A 110 -7.63 5.52 -8.71
N LYS A 111 -8.75 5.28 -9.40
CA LYS A 111 -9.03 4.00 -10.07
C LYS A 111 -8.29 3.92 -11.40
N TYR A 112 -6.97 3.73 -11.35
CA TYR A 112 -6.09 3.79 -12.52
C TYR A 112 -6.52 2.84 -13.65
N PHE A 113 -6.79 1.57 -13.35
CA PHE A 113 -7.15 0.58 -14.37
C PHE A 113 -8.51 0.86 -15.04
N GLU A 114 -9.49 1.42 -14.32
CA GLU A 114 -10.77 1.84 -14.90
C GLU A 114 -10.53 3.00 -15.88
N LYS A 115 -9.81 4.04 -15.44
CA LYS A 115 -9.46 5.18 -16.31
C LYS A 115 -8.63 4.75 -17.53
N LEU A 116 -7.68 3.85 -17.35
CA LEU A 116 -6.83 3.37 -18.43
C LEU A 116 -7.64 2.56 -19.45
N LYS A 117 -8.58 1.74 -19.00
CA LYS A 117 -9.51 0.99 -19.86
C LYS A 117 -10.29 1.96 -20.76
N ASP A 118 -10.83 3.04 -20.18
CA ASP A 118 -11.68 4.00 -20.89
C ASP A 118 -10.93 4.82 -21.96
N ILE A 119 -9.60 4.93 -21.89
CA ILE A 119 -8.78 5.60 -22.92
C ILE A 119 -8.80 4.84 -24.26
N PHE A 120 -8.91 3.51 -24.22
CA PHE A 120 -8.86 2.70 -25.43
C PHE A 120 -10.26 2.45 -25.98
N VAL A 121 -10.45 2.75 -27.26
CA VAL A 121 -11.70 2.45 -27.99
C VAL A 121 -11.85 0.95 -28.28
N SER A 122 -10.73 0.24 -28.39
CA SER A 122 -10.71 -1.18 -28.75
C SER A 122 -11.14 -2.09 -27.58
N PRO A 123 -12.17 -2.93 -27.74
CA PRO A 123 -12.61 -3.88 -26.71
C PRO A 123 -11.52 -4.88 -26.30
N THR A 124 -10.62 -5.23 -27.22
CA THR A 124 -9.51 -6.16 -26.96
C THR A 124 -8.52 -5.56 -25.95
N PHE A 125 -8.09 -4.31 -26.15
CA PHE A 125 -7.20 -3.64 -25.22
C PHE A 125 -7.88 -3.38 -23.87
N GLN A 126 -9.16 -3.02 -23.88
CA GLN A 126 -9.95 -2.92 -22.65
C GLN A 126 -9.99 -4.23 -21.86
N SER A 127 -10.14 -5.37 -22.53
CA SER A 127 -10.12 -6.70 -21.91
C SER A 127 -8.76 -7.01 -21.28
N TYR A 128 -7.65 -6.75 -21.98
CA TYR A 128 -6.31 -7.00 -21.45
C TYR A 128 -6.01 -6.17 -20.19
N ILE A 129 -6.44 -4.90 -20.17
CA ILE A 129 -6.30 -4.04 -18.99
C ILE A 129 -7.13 -4.57 -17.81
N GLY A 130 -8.36 -5.02 -18.08
CA GLY A 130 -9.22 -5.63 -17.06
C GLY A 130 -8.61 -6.90 -16.45
N SER A 131 -8.01 -7.76 -17.28
CA SER A 131 -7.31 -8.97 -16.81
C SER A 131 -6.05 -8.63 -16.01
N ALA A 132 -5.28 -7.62 -16.42
CA ALA A 132 -4.10 -7.17 -15.70
C ALA A 132 -4.45 -6.63 -14.30
N ALA A 133 -5.56 -5.87 -14.17
CA ALA A 133 -6.02 -5.35 -12.89
C ALA A 133 -6.29 -6.46 -11.85
N GLY A 134 -6.78 -7.63 -12.29
CA GLY A 134 -7.00 -8.79 -11.42
C GLY A 134 -5.71 -9.37 -10.83
N LEU A 135 -4.62 -9.36 -11.60
CA LEU A 135 -3.31 -9.86 -11.15
C LEU A 135 -2.69 -8.95 -10.08
N TYR A 136 -2.83 -7.62 -10.23
CA TYR A 136 -2.37 -6.66 -9.22
C TYR A 136 -3.20 -6.74 -7.94
N ARG A 137 -4.53 -6.90 -8.04
CA ARG A 137 -5.41 -7.04 -6.86
C ARG A 137 -5.15 -8.31 -6.05
N GLN A 138 -4.81 -9.43 -6.70
CA GLN A 138 -4.44 -10.67 -6.01
C GLN A 138 -3.06 -10.59 -5.34
N ALA A 139 -2.22 -9.65 -5.77
CA ALA A 139 -0.91 -9.40 -5.18
C ALA A 139 -0.93 -8.37 -4.04
N SER A 140 -2.03 -7.63 -3.81
CA SER A 140 -2.22 -6.60 -2.77
C SER A 140 -3.00 -7.07 -1.55
#